data_AF-A0A4P6EA12-F1
#
_entry.id   AF-A0A4P6EA12-F1
#
_cell.length_a   1.000
_cell.length_b   1.000
_cell.length_c   1.000
_cell.angle_alpha   90.00
_cell.angle_beta   90.00
_cell.angle_gamma   90.00
#
_symmetry.space_group_name_H-M   'P 1'
#
loop_
_entity.id
_entity.type
_entity.pdbx_description
1 polymer ?
#
loop_
_entity_poly.entity_id
_entity_poly.type
_entity_poly.pdbx_seq_one_letter_code
_entity_poly.pdbx_strand_id
1 'polypeptide(L)'
;MTTPGRRSYRLTLPHVAHASLRGFLGGATAIWGVITVLFLAALIGIVTSLIGFPARDPDGSTQSPGPAGMFDVLNLAMSFAAIGAQLLAIVVGSDTIAGQFARGTIRASLTVVPKRGMLFAAHALTACGAVLAVGAGTGLVSGGALLGCAKLLGRPVPSQIMTAWLTGTGGLALGAAVLVLLTLALGALTRQRLVAVLVPIAVLYVVPIMMAPLAGTGAGLWASRLLPGTAMTALFSTRLEDGTVTVGTTDLPYWGALLVLAAWCAAIVPIAIFSFVRRGVTPTSSRSPRPRSPMQTAFVAASTTPATSTYQPAPYRVTVARLLASEWRKGWSLPSIRWIVVIAVLILIGNGAIRAASGELTYRGSTPAQALANEFSYAITDGVAGVALLLGAIAAILIAGEFHTGTAATTYISAPRRWQVVLAKLINTVLLGMSIALPGMILAAVLYAVIYAGRGYPPTAHMLSAGALTIVKALVFLLLIAVMSAGIAGLARRTVSTILTVAVLLVIGPALLNATGGLAKSINSPLAPIGNLARFLPLEGAKFYYPSLEMPFIDFDDSGIMHVSAEFGIVVAALWALIAAVTWFITDTRRAITTH
;
A
#
# COMPACT_ATOMS: atom_id res chain seq x y z
N MET A 1 52.91 -24.78 25.96
CA MET A 1 51.79 -24.49 25.04
C MET A 1 50.77 -23.63 25.77
N THR A 2 50.86 -22.32 25.61
CA THR A 2 49.93 -21.34 26.18
C THR A 2 48.71 -21.25 25.25
N THR A 3 47.53 -21.57 25.79
CA THR A 3 46.25 -21.31 25.11
C THR A 3 46.16 -19.83 24.74
N PRO A 4 45.96 -19.47 23.46
CA PRO A 4 45.76 -18.07 23.10
C PRO A 4 44.47 -17.59 23.77
N GLY A 5 44.60 -16.57 24.61
CA GLY A 5 43.50 -16.00 25.36
C GLY A 5 42.34 -15.66 24.43
N ARG A 6 41.16 -16.21 24.71
CA ARG A 6 39.91 -15.77 24.09
C ARG A 6 39.75 -14.28 24.39
N ARG A 7 40.15 -13.41 23.46
CA ARG A 7 39.78 -11.99 23.49
C ARG A 7 38.26 -11.95 23.44
N SER A 8 37.65 -11.67 24.57
CA SER A 8 36.23 -11.37 24.69
C SER A 8 35.95 -10.08 23.91
N TYR A 9 35.74 -10.18 22.59
CA TYR A 9 35.29 -9.05 21.78
C TYR A 9 33.92 -8.62 22.30
N ARG A 10 33.90 -7.60 23.16
CA ARG A 10 32.65 -6.96 23.59
C ARG A 10 32.09 -6.21 22.39
N LEU A 11 31.09 -6.80 21.75
CA LEU A 11 30.32 -6.13 20.71
C LEU A 11 29.64 -4.89 21.32
N THR A 12 30.03 -3.71 20.85
CA THR A 12 29.36 -2.45 21.18
C THR A 12 28.29 -2.12 20.14
N LEU A 13 27.34 -1.25 20.50
CA LEU A 13 26.25 -0.84 19.62
C LEU A 13 26.73 -0.35 18.23
N PRO A 14 27.80 0.47 18.11
CA PRO A 14 28.34 0.89 16.82
C PRO A 14 28.77 -0.26 15.91
N HIS A 15 29.39 -1.32 16.47
CA HIS A 15 29.83 -2.47 15.68
C HIS A 15 28.65 -3.25 15.10
N VAL A 16 27.59 -3.45 15.91
CA VAL A 16 26.38 -4.15 15.46
C VAL A 16 25.61 -3.31 14.45
N ALA A 17 25.52 -2.00 14.65
CA ALA A 17 24.91 -1.09 13.69
C ALA A 17 25.68 -1.10 12.36
N HIS A 18 27.00 -1.02 12.39
CA HIS A 18 27.80 -1.05 11.17
C HIS A 18 27.69 -2.40 10.42
N ALA A 19 27.63 -3.52 11.14
CA ALA A 19 27.37 -4.84 10.54
C ALA A 19 25.97 -4.93 9.91
N SER A 20 24.95 -4.42 10.60
CA SER A 20 23.57 -4.33 10.09
C SER A 20 23.49 -3.47 8.82
N LEU A 21 24.17 -2.33 8.80
CA LEU A 21 24.25 -1.44 7.64
C LEU A 21 24.90 -2.13 6.44
N ARG A 22 26.01 -2.86 6.65
CA ARG A 22 26.64 -3.65 5.58
C ARG A 22 25.74 -4.77 5.06
N GLY A 23 24.99 -5.43 5.94
CA GLY A 23 23.99 -6.42 5.54
C GLY A 23 22.85 -5.82 4.72
N PHE A 24 22.40 -4.60 5.09
CA PHE A 24 21.38 -3.85 4.36
C PHE A 24 21.87 -3.42 2.97
N LEU A 25 23.06 -2.81 2.89
CA LEU A 25 23.67 -2.36 1.64
C LEU A 25 24.11 -3.54 0.75
N GLY A 26 24.51 -4.67 1.32
CA GLY A 26 24.88 -5.86 0.56
C GLY A 26 23.69 -6.54 -0.15
N GLY A 27 22.45 -6.18 0.21
CA GLY A 27 21.25 -6.66 -0.47
C GLY A 27 20.99 -5.87 -1.76
N ALA A 28 21.26 -6.47 -2.92
CA ALA A 28 21.02 -5.85 -4.23
C ALA A 28 19.60 -5.26 -4.36
N THR A 29 18.57 -5.94 -3.82
CA THR A 29 17.18 -5.47 -3.87
C THR A 29 16.91 -4.20 -3.05
N ALA A 30 17.67 -3.96 -1.99
CA ALA A 30 17.52 -2.76 -1.16
C ALA A 30 18.08 -1.52 -1.87
N ILE A 31 19.27 -1.65 -2.49
CA ILE A 31 19.89 -0.59 -3.28
C ILE A 31 19.01 -0.21 -4.48
N TRP A 32 18.55 -1.19 -5.26
CA TRP A 32 17.68 -0.92 -6.40
C TRP A 32 16.36 -0.26 -6.00
N GLY A 33 15.79 -0.65 -4.86
CA GLY A 33 14.59 0.00 -4.31
C GLY A 33 14.83 1.48 -3.98
N VAL A 34 15.94 1.79 -3.31
CA VAL A 34 16.32 3.18 -2.98
C VAL A 34 16.53 4.01 -4.25
N ILE A 35 17.27 3.48 -5.23
CA ILE A 35 17.51 4.16 -6.51
C ILE A 35 16.20 4.43 -7.23
N THR A 36 15.30 3.44 -7.27
CA THR A 36 13.99 3.59 -7.93
C THR A 36 13.16 4.68 -7.28
N VAL A 37 13.14 4.74 -5.94
CA VAL A 37 12.39 5.77 -5.20
C VAL A 37 12.97 7.17 -5.44
N LEU A 38 14.29 7.31 -5.42
CA LEU A 38 14.96 8.59 -5.72
C LEU A 38 14.73 9.02 -7.17
N PHE A 39 14.80 8.09 -8.12
CA PHE A 39 14.55 8.36 -9.53
C PHE A 39 13.11 8.80 -9.77
N LEU A 40 12.13 8.10 -9.20
CA LEU A 40 10.72 8.46 -9.31
C LEU A 40 10.46 9.82 -8.66
N ALA A 41 11.00 10.09 -7.47
CA ALA A 41 10.89 11.38 -6.81
C ALA A 41 11.47 12.51 -7.68
N ALA A 42 12.61 12.27 -8.33
CA ALA A 42 13.22 13.21 -9.27
C ALA A 42 12.34 13.49 -10.49
N LEU A 43 11.91 12.44 -11.17
CA LEU A 43 11.08 12.54 -12.36
C LEU A 43 9.80 13.31 -12.06
N ILE A 44 9.16 12.97 -10.94
CA ILE A 44 7.89 13.56 -10.54
C ILE A 44 8.07 14.99 -10.04
N GLY A 45 9.14 15.28 -9.30
CA GLY A 45 9.50 16.63 -8.91
C GLY A 45 9.68 17.53 -10.12
N ILE A 46 10.38 17.05 -11.16
CA ILE A 46 10.55 17.76 -12.43
C ILE A 46 9.21 17.99 -13.13
N VAL A 47 8.39 16.95 -13.28
CA VAL A 47 7.08 17.05 -13.94
C VAL A 47 6.18 18.05 -13.21
N THR A 48 6.09 17.95 -11.88
CA THR A 48 5.27 18.85 -11.05
C THR A 48 5.77 20.29 -11.14
N SER A 49 7.09 20.47 -11.16
CA SER A 49 7.73 21.78 -11.29
C SER A 49 7.43 22.44 -12.63
N LEU A 50 7.49 21.68 -13.73
CA LEU A 50 7.13 22.19 -15.07
C LEU A 50 5.66 22.61 -15.15
N ILE A 51 4.78 21.90 -14.44
CA ILE A 51 3.33 22.18 -14.41
C ILE A 51 3.02 23.49 -13.68
N GLY A 52 3.83 23.86 -12.69
CA GLY A 52 3.63 25.07 -11.89
C GLY A 52 3.80 26.40 -12.61
N PHE A 53 4.16 26.40 -13.90
CA PHE A 53 4.36 27.61 -14.67
C PHE A 53 3.21 27.81 -15.66
N PRO A 54 2.41 28.90 -15.52
CA PRO A 54 1.34 29.26 -16.46
C PRO A 54 1.85 29.38 -17.89
N ALA A 55 0.94 29.17 -18.84
CA ALA A 55 1.14 29.50 -20.25
C ALA A 55 1.50 30.99 -20.39
N ARG A 56 2.22 31.32 -21.46
CA ARG A 56 2.44 32.72 -21.84
C ARG A 56 1.14 33.24 -22.45
N ASP A 57 0.62 34.35 -21.95
CA ASP A 57 -0.60 34.94 -22.49
C ASP A 57 -0.38 35.39 -23.95
N PRO A 58 -1.43 35.42 -24.80
CA PRO A 58 -1.31 35.82 -26.21
C PRO A 58 -0.79 37.25 -26.40
N ASP A 59 -0.94 38.10 -25.38
CA ASP A 59 -0.43 39.48 -25.33
C ASP A 59 1.06 39.57 -24.94
N GLY A 60 1.70 38.42 -24.70
CA GLY A 60 3.11 38.33 -24.33
C GLY A 60 3.38 38.53 -22.83
N SER A 61 2.36 38.81 -22.02
CA SER A 61 2.48 38.90 -20.57
C SER A 61 2.69 37.52 -19.95
N THR A 62 3.52 37.45 -18.91
CA THR A 62 3.73 36.23 -18.15
C THR A 62 3.03 36.39 -16.82
N GLN A 63 1.91 35.70 -16.60
CA GLN A 63 1.56 35.38 -15.22
C GLN A 63 2.68 34.49 -14.66
N SER A 64 3.58 35.07 -13.87
CA SER A 64 4.29 34.27 -12.89
C SER A 64 3.23 33.71 -11.94
N PRO A 65 3.26 32.41 -11.59
CA PRO A 65 2.40 31.95 -10.51
C PRO A 65 2.71 32.85 -9.33
N GLY A 66 1.67 33.46 -8.75
CA GLY A 66 1.84 34.25 -7.54
C GLY A 66 2.56 33.41 -6.48
N PRO A 67 3.16 34.02 -5.44
CA PRO A 67 3.87 33.27 -4.40
C PRO A 67 3.07 32.05 -3.91
N ALA A 68 1.76 32.19 -3.71
CA ALA A 68 0.84 31.10 -3.36
C ALA A 68 0.86 29.91 -4.33
N GLY A 69 0.82 30.14 -5.65
CA GLY A 69 0.87 29.07 -6.65
C GLY A 69 2.21 28.32 -6.63
N MET A 70 3.33 29.00 -6.34
CA MET A 70 4.63 28.33 -6.15
C MET A 70 4.63 27.43 -4.90
N PHE A 71 3.95 27.82 -3.82
CA PHE A 71 3.78 26.97 -2.64
C PHE A 71 2.93 25.74 -2.94
N ASP A 72 1.85 25.87 -3.72
CA ASP A 72 1.00 24.74 -4.07
C ASP A 72 1.75 23.71 -4.94
N VAL A 73 2.56 24.20 -5.89
CA VAL A 73 3.44 23.35 -6.72
C VAL A 73 4.48 22.64 -5.87
N LEU A 74 5.12 23.36 -4.94
CA LEU A 74 6.09 22.79 -4.01
C LEU A 74 5.44 21.71 -3.12
N ASN A 75 4.28 22.00 -2.53
CA ASN A 75 3.57 21.05 -1.66
C ASN A 75 3.12 19.81 -2.44
N LEU A 76 2.70 19.98 -3.69
CA LEU A 76 2.36 18.84 -4.55
C LEU A 76 3.62 17.99 -4.81
N ALA A 77 4.73 18.60 -5.22
CA ALA A 77 5.99 17.89 -5.45
C ALA A 77 6.49 17.17 -4.18
N MET A 78 6.37 17.79 -3.01
CA MET A 78 6.68 17.19 -1.71
C MET A 78 5.75 16.02 -1.36
N SER A 79 4.47 16.09 -1.73
CA SER A 79 3.50 15.01 -1.47
C SER A 79 3.89 13.72 -2.21
N PHE A 80 4.34 13.85 -3.46
CA PHE A 80 4.87 12.71 -4.23
C PHE A 80 6.12 12.11 -3.60
N ALA A 81 7.09 12.96 -3.23
CA ALA A 81 8.32 12.54 -2.56
C ALA A 81 8.00 11.82 -1.24
N ALA A 82 7.05 12.36 -0.47
CA ALA A 82 6.66 11.83 0.82
C ALA A 82 6.05 10.43 0.68
N ILE A 83 5.20 10.19 -0.31
CA ILE A 83 4.61 8.86 -0.51
C ILE A 83 5.69 7.83 -0.86
N GLY A 84 6.62 8.16 -1.77
CA GLY A 84 7.75 7.28 -2.10
C GLY A 84 8.60 6.95 -0.87
N ALA A 85 8.93 7.96 -0.07
CA ALA A 85 9.69 7.81 1.17
C ALA A 85 8.94 7.00 2.23
N GLN A 86 7.62 7.20 2.38
CA GLN A 86 6.77 6.48 3.32
C GLN A 86 6.63 5.00 2.96
N LEU A 87 6.39 4.67 1.68
CA LEU A 87 6.32 3.27 1.24
C LEU A 87 7.66 2.56 1.46
N LEU A 88 8.78 3.22 1.15
CA LEU A 88 10.11 2.70 1.43
C LEU A 88 10.33 2.52 2.94
N ALA A 89 9.94 3.48 3.76
CA ALA A 89 10.02 3.40 5.21
C ALA A 89 9.26 2.19 5.76
N ILE A 90 8.05 1.94 5.28
CA ILE A 90 7.23 0.77 5.68
C ILE A 90 7.93 -0.53 5.32
N VAL A 91 8.46 -0.65 4.09
CA VAL A 91 9.14 -1.87 3.65
C VAL A 91 10.44 -2.10 4.40
N VAL A 92 11.28 -1.08 4.53
CA VAL A 92 12.57 -1.18 5.21
C VAL A 92 12.34 -1.52 6.69
N GLY A 93 11.49 -0.76 7.39
CA GLY A 93 11.22 -0.99 8.81
C GLY A 93 10.61 -2.37 9.08
N SER A 94 9.59 -2.77 8.31
CA SER A 94 8.99 -4.11 8.48
C SER A 94 9.96 -5.25 8.17
N ASP A 95 10.80 -5.16 7.13
CA ASP A 95 11.72 -6.25 6.75
C ASP A 95 12.91 -6.41 7.68
N THR A 96 13.38 -5.32 8.31
CA THR A 96 14.57 -5.35 9.19
C THR A 96 14.50 -6.43 10.27
N ILE A 97 13.34 -6.58 10.92
CA ILE A 97 13.11 -7.59 11.97
C ILE A 97 12.19 -8.70 11.48
N ALA A 98 11.01 -8.39 10.94
CA ALA A 98 10.05 -9.43 10.54
C ALA A 98 10.58 -10.28 9.38
N GLY A 99 11.44 -9.72 8.52
CA GLY A 99 12.15 -10.46 7.48
C GLY A 99 13.11 -11.52 8.03
N GLN A 100 13.80 -11.22 9.14
CA GLN A 100 14.69 -12.20 9.79
C GLN A 100 13.92 -13.32 10.49
N PHE A 101 12.72 -13.03 11.00
CA PHE A 101 11.81 -14.05 11.48
C PHE A 101 11.32 -14.95 10.34
N ALA A 102 10.93 -14.35 9.20
CA ALA A 102 10.46 -15.09 8.04
C ALA A 102 11.53 -16.03 7.44
N ARG A 103 12.81 -15.62 7.48
CA ARG A 103 13.95 -16.43 7.00
C ARG A 103 14.55 -17.36 8.07
N GLY A 104 14.11 -17.27 9.33
CA GLY A 104 14.71 -18.00 10.45
C GLY A 104 16.12 -17.54 10.85
N THR A 105 16.69 -16.54 10.18
CA THR A 105 18.06 -16.03 10.41
C THR A 105 18.20 -15.29 11.73
N ILE A 106 17.08 -14.87 12.35
CA ILE A 106 17.12 -14.14 13.62
C ILE A 106 17.79 -14.95 14.74
N ARG A 107 17.72 -16.29 14.68
CA ARG A 107 18.39 -17.16 15.65
C ARG A 107 19.92 -16.99 15.56
N ALA A 108 20.47 -16.93 14.35
CA ALA A 108 21.90 -16.71 14.15
C ALA A 108 22.34 -15.30 14.58
N SER A 109 21.52 -14.27 14.35
CA SER A 109 21.82 -12.92 14.86
C SER A 109 21.84 -12.86 16.39
N LEU A 110 20.92 -13.58 17.04
CA LEU A 110 20.80 -13.63 18.50
C LEU A 110 21.88 -14.49 19.19
N THR A 111 22.49 -15.45 18.49
CA THR A 111 23.65 -16.19 19.02
C THR A 111 24.91 -15.33 19.03
N VAL A 112 25.08 -14.45 18.03
CA VAL A 112 26.21 -13.50 17.96
C VAL A 112 26.01 -12.32 18.90
N VAL A 113 24.79 -11.75 18.97
CA VAL A 113 24.45 -10.60 19.82
C VAL A 113 23.43 -11.02 20.89
N PRO A 114 23.88 -11.49 22.06
CA PRO A 114 22.97 -12.02 23.09
C PRO A 114 22.10 -10.93 23.74
N LYS A 115 22.55 -9.66 23.73
CA LYS A 115 21.78 -8.52 24.24
C LYS A 115 20.71 -8.09 23.23
N ARG A 116 19.49 -8.63 23.37
CA ARG A 116 18.36 -8.40 22.44
C ARG A 116 17.99 -6.93 22.25
N GLY A 117 18.03 -6.12 23.32
CA GLY A 117 17.77 -4.68 23.24
C GLY A 117 18.82 -3.94 22.41
N MET A 118 20.08 -4.38 22.45
CA MET A 118 21.17 -3.82 21.64
C MET A 118 20.98 -4.15 20.15
N LEU A 119 20.54 -5.38 19.83
CA LEU A 119 20.21 -5.76 18.46
C LEU A 119 19.05 -4.94 17.91
N PHE A 120 17.99 -4.76 18.70
CA PHE A 120 16.85 -3.91 18.32
C PHE A 120 17.27 -2.47 18.06
N ALA A 121 18.03 -1.87 18.98
CA ALA A 121 18.54 -0.50 18.83
C ALA A 121 19.46 -0.35 17.61
N ALA A 122 20.31 -1.35 17.32
CA ALA A 122 21.17 -1.33 16.14
C ALA A 122 20.37 -1.35 14.83
N HIS A 123 19.35 -2.21 14.72
CA HIS A 123 18.46 -2.21 13.55
C HIS A 123 17.66 -0.91 13.44
N ALA A 124 17.14 -0.40 14.56
CA ALA A 124 16.41 0.86 14.58
C ALA A 124 17.28 2.03 14.09
N LEU A 125 18.48 2.20 14.64
CA LEU A 125 19.41 3.26 14.23
C LEU A 125 19.80 3.17 12.76
N THR A 126 20.11 1.96 12.27
CA THR A 126 20.53 1.77 10.87
C THR A 126 19.40 1.99 9.88
N ALA A 127 18.23 1.43 10.16
CA ALA A 127 17.06 1.60 9.30
C ALA A 127 16.58 3.06 9.29
N CYS A 128 16.54 3.71 10.46
CA CYS A 128 16.14 5.13 10.55
C CYS A 128 17.14 6.04 9.86
N GLY A 129 18.45 5.83 10.10
CA GLY A 129 19.48 6.63 9.43
C GLY A 129 19.45 6.48 7.91
N ALA A 130 19.27 5.27 7.40
CA ALA A 130 19.17 5.01 5.97
C ALA A 130 17.94 5.70 5.36
N VAL A 131 16.76 5.56 5.97
CA VAL A 131 15.53 6.17 5.45
C VAL A 131 15.48 7.68 5.65
N LEU A 132 16.10 8.21 6.70
CA LEU A 132 16.27 9.65 6.87
C LEU A 132 17.11 10.23 5.73
N ALA A 133 18.22 9.58 5.38
CA ALA A 133 19.07 10.00 4.27
C ALA A 133 18.33 9.91 2.91
N VAL A 134 17.58 8.83 2.68
CA VAL A 134 16.77 8.67 1.46
C VAL A 134 15.64 9.69 1.41
N GLY A 135 14.93 9.92 2.53
CA GLY A 135 13.86 10.91 2.66
C GLY A 135 14.38 12.32 2.39
N ALA A 136 15.48 12.71 3.02
CA ALA A 136 16.15 13.97 2.76
C ALA A 136 16.57 14.09 1.28
N GLY A 137 17.17 13.05 0.71
CA GLY A 137 17.51 13.00 -0.71
C GLY A 137 16.28 13.19 -1.62
N THR A 138 15.19 12.48 -1.37
CA THR A 138 13.94 12.61 -2.14
C THR A 138 13.33 14.01 -2.03
N GLY A 139 13.31 14.61 -0.84
CA GLY A 139 12.79 15.97 -0.65
C GLY A 139 13.68 17.04 -1.29
N LEU A 140 15.01 16.89 -1.15
CA LEU A 140 15.97 17.78 -1.82
C LEU A 140 15.79 17.72 -3.34
N VAL A 141 15.72 16.53 -3.92
CA VAL A 141 15.58 16.40 -5.37
C VAL A 141 14.20 16.92 -5.84
N SER A 142 13.12 16.60 -5.14
CA SER A 142 11.78 16.93 -5.59
C SER A 142 11.46 18.42 -5.50
N GLY A 143 11.89 19.10 -4.44
CA GLY A 143 11.69 20.55 -4.30
C GLY A 143 12.78 21.37 -4.96
N GLY A 144 14.00 20.83 -5.07
CA GLY A 144 15.09 21.43 -5.85
C GLY A 144 14.77 21.48 -7.35
N ALA A 145 13.97 20.53 -7.86
CA ALA A 145 13.48 20.56 -9.24
C ALA A 145 12.67 21.83 -9.53
N LEU A 146 11.88 22.33 -8.57
CA LEU A 146 11.08 23.55 -8.75
C LEU A 146 11.98 24.76 -8.92
N LEU A 147 12.99 24.87 -8.06
CA LEU A 147 13.98 25.94 -8.09
C LEU A 147 14.81 25.88 -9.37
N GLY A 148 15.19 24.68 -9.80
CA GLY A 148 15.90 24.43 -11.05
C GLY A 148 15.08 24.88 -12.26
N CYS A 149 13.82 24.46 -12.35
CA CYS A 149 12.91 24.87 -13.43
C CYS A 149 12.66 26.38 -13.41
N ALA A 150 12.44 26.99 -12.25
CA ALA A 150 12.24 28.43 -12.13
C ALA A 150 13.46 29.22 -12.64
N LYS A 151 14.67 28.79 -12.28
CA LYS A 151 15.92 29.40 -12.75
C LYS A 151 16.13 29.21 -14.26
N LEU A 152 15.86 28.02 -14.78
CA LEU A 152 15.94 27.74 -16.22
C LEU A 152 14.94 28.57 -17.04
N LEU A 153 13.78 28.87 -16.47
CA LEU A 153 12.73 29.70 -17.07
C LEU A 153 12.92 31.21 -16.80
N GLY A 154 14.01 31.61 -16.14
CA GLY A 154 14.30 33.01 -15.84
C GLY A 154 13.32 33.68 -14.87
N ARG A 155 12.59 32.90 -14.04
CA ARG A 155 11.59 33.42 -13.12
C ARG A 155 12.18 33.70 -11.73
N PRO A 156 11.85 34.85 -11.10
CA PRO A 156 12.32 35.15 -9.76
C PRO A 156 11.73 34.17 -8.75
N VAL A 157 12.57 33.63 -7.87
CA VAL A 157 12.15 32.73 -6.80
C VAL A 157 12.22 33.49 -5.47
N PRO A 158 11.11 33.67 -4.75
CA PRO A 158 11.12 34.23 -3.41
C PRO A 158 11.97 33.39 -2.45
N SER A 159 12.74 34.02 -1.56
CA SER A 159 13.51 33.32 -0.52
C SER A 159 12.62 32.46 0.40
N GLN A 160 11.34 32.81 0.53
CA GLN A 160 10.34 32.05 1.26
C GLN A 160 10.15 30.62 0.69
N ILE A 161 10.22 30.44 -0.63
CA ILE A 161 10.10 29.12 -1.27
C ILE A 161 11.31 28.24 -0.95
N MET A 162 12.51 28.84 -0.87
CA MET A 162 13.73 28.14 -0.44
C MET A 162 13.60 27.65 1.00
N THR A 163 13.14 28.52 1.90
CA THR A 163 12.91 28.16 3.31
C THR A 163 11.87 27.05 3.42
N ALA A 164 10.74 27.18 2.72
CA ALA A 164 9.67 26.20 2.69
C ALA A 164 10.13 24.83 2.17
N TRP A 165 10.95 24.81 1.11
CA TRP A 165 11.50 23.59 0.56
C TRP A 165 12.42 22.87 1.56
N LEU A 166 13.35 23.60 2.19
CA LEU A 166 14.30 23.02 3.14
C LEU A 166 13.61 22.54 4.42
N THR A 167 12.65 23.31 4.95
CA THR A 167 11.88 22.92 6.13
C THR A 167 10.99 21.72 5.83
N GLY A 168 10.29 21.73 4.69
CA GLY A 168 9.45 20.61 4.25
C GLY A 168 10.25 19.33 4.01
N THR A 169 11.46 19.45 3.45
CA THR A 169 12.39 18.33 3.27
C THR A 169 12.84 17.74 4.60
N GLY A 170 13.16 18.59 5.58
CA GLY A 170 13.48 18.15 6.94
C GLY A 170 12.32 17.39 7.59
N GLY A 171 11.11 17.94 7.49
CA GLY A 171 9.90 17.30 8.01
C GLY A 171 9.58 15.97 7.35
N LEU A 172 9.72 15.86 6.02
CA LEU A 172 9.57 14.61 5.28
C LEU A 172 10.58 13.55 5.74
N ALA A 173 11.86 13.91 5.85
CA ALA A 173 12.92 13.00 6.28
C ALA A 173 12.70 12.48 7.71
N LEU A 174 12.32 13.38 8.63
CA LEU A 174 11.99 13.03 10.01
C LEU A 174 10.74 12.15 10.07
N GLY A 175 9.67 12.51 9.37
CA GLY A 175 8.43 11.73 9.31
C GLY A 175 8.66 10.30 8.81
N ALA A 176 9.44 10.14 7.74
CA ALA A 176 9.80 8.84 7.19
C ALA A 176 10.67 8.01 8.17
N ALA A 177 11.64 8.63 8.85
CA ALA A 177 12.45 7.96 9.87
C ALA A 177 11.62 7.48 11.06
N VAL A 178 10.68 8.30 11.53
CA VAL A 178 9.75 7.92 12.61
C VAL A 178 8.84 6.77 12.17
N LEU A 179 8.38 6.76 10.91
CA LEU A 179 7.61 5.65 10.35
C LEU A 179 8.41 4.34 10.31
N VAL A 180 9.72 4.39 10.06
CA VAL A 180 10.59 3.21 10.16
C VAL A 180 10.56 2.63 11.56
N LEU A 181 10.66 3.45 12.61
CA LEU A 181 10.59 2.96 14.00
C LEU A 181 9.26 2.26 14.27
N LEU A 182 8.16 2.88 13.84
CA LEU A 182 6.81 2.34 14.06
C LEU A 182 6.63 1.00 13.35
N THR A 183 7.02 0.92 12.07
CA THR A 183 6.89 -0.29 11.25
C THR A 183 7.84 -1.41 11.70
N LEU A 184 9.06 -1.07 12.14
CA LEU A 184 10.01 -2.00 12.75
C LEU A 184 9.48 -2.55 14.08
N ALA A 185 8.90 -1.70 14.92
CA ALA A 185 8.28 -2.10 16.17
C ALA A 185 7.09 -3.04 15.95
N LEU A 186 6.22 -2.73 14.98
CA LEU A 186 5.14 -3.63 14.55
C LEU A 186 5.69 -4.95 13.99
N GLY A 187 6.79 -4.93 13.25
CA GLY A 187 7.48 -6.13 12.78
C GLY A 187 8.00 -7.01 13.92
N ALA A 188 8.56 -6.39 14.96
CA ALA A 188 9.02 -7.11 16.15
C ALA A 188 7.86 -7.70 16.97
N LEU A 189 6.74 -6.98 17.09
CA LEU A 189 5.54 -7.41 17.81
C LEU A 189 4.83 -8.56 17.12
N THR A 190 4.56 -8.41 15.82
CA THR A 190 3.75 -9.34 15.04
C THR A 190 4.52 -10.57 14.59
N ARG A 191 5.85 -10.43 14.39
CA ARG A 191 6.75 -11.48 13.84
C ARG A 191 6.30 -12.02 12.48
N GLN A 192 5.39 -11.31 11.81
CA GLN A 192 4.83 -11.68 10.52
C GLN A 192 5.07 -10.52 9.55
N ARG A 193 5.92 -10.77 8.55
CA ARG A 193 6.31 -9.75 7.55
C ARG A 193 5.10 -9.11 6.86
N LEU A 194 4.06 -9.89 6.61
CA LEU A 194 2.83 -9.43 5.97
C LEU A 194 2.05 -8.43 6.83
N VAL A 195 1.83 -8.76 8.10
CA VAL A 195 1.11 -7.89 9.04
C VAL A 195 1.92 -6.61 9.29
N ALA A 196 3.23 -6.73 9.40
CA ALA A 196 4.15 -5.61 9.60
C ALA A 196 4.15 -4.59 8.45
N VAL A 197 3.79 -5.02 7.23
CA VAL A 197 3.66 -4.14 6.05
C VAL A 197 2.22 -3.61 5.91
N LEU A 198 1.23 -4.51 6.03
CA LEU A 198 -0.17 -4.17 5.76
C LEU A 198 -0.76 -3.22 6.81
N VAL A 199 -0.44 -3.40 8.08
CA VAL A 199 -1.00 -2.56 9.16
C VAL A 199 -0.60 -1.09 9.00
N PRO A 200 0.68 -0.72 8.81
CA PRO A 200 1.07 0.66 8.52
C PRO A 200 0.38 1.24 7.28
N ILE A 201 0.31 0.49 6.17
CA ILE A 201 -0.36 0.96 4.94
C ILE A 201 -1.84 1.22 5.22
N ALA A 202 -2.52 0.32 5.93
CA ALA A 202 -3.91 0.49 6.31
C ALA A 202 -4.11 1.72 7.19
N VAL A 203 -3.27 1.91 8.22
CA VAL A 203 -3.38 3.06 9.12
C VAL A 203 -3.04 4.39 8.43
N LEU A 204 -2.08 4.40 7.52
CA LEU A 204 -1.63 5.64 6.84
C LEU A 204 -2.51 6.06 5.67
N TYR A 205 -3.06 5.12 4.93
CA TYR A 205 -3.78 5.41 3.69
C TYR A 205 -5.25 5.00 3.76
N VAL A 206 -5.54 3.81 4.28
CA VAL A 206 -6.92 3.33 4.33
C VAL A 206 -7.73 4.08 5.38
N VAL A 207 -7.21 4.22 6.60
CA VAL A 207 -7.93 4.89 7.71
C VAL A 207 -8.27 6.35 7.38
N PRO A 208 -7.36 7.20 6.85
CA PRO A 208 -7.74 8.55 6.44
C PRO A 208 -8.85 8.58 5.38
N ILE A 209 -8.83 7.64 4.42
CA ILE A 209 -9.92 7.51 3.44
C ILE A 209 -11.23 7.15 4.14
N MET A 210 -11.20 6.27 5.14
CA MET A 210 -12.40 5.93 5.94
C MET A 210 -12.92 7.12 6.74
N MET A 211 -12.04 8.04 7.16
CA MET A 211 -12.41 9.23 7.92
C MET A 211 -12.84 10.39 7.02
N ALA A 212 -12.64 10.32 5.70
CA ALA A 212 -12.98 11.40 4.78
C ALA A 212 -14.46 11.83 4.86
N PRO A 213 -15.45 10.91 4.95
CA PRO A 213 -16.84 11.32 5.10
C PRO A 213 -17.17 11.96 6.47
N LEU A 214 -16.32 11.75 7.49
CA LEU A 214 -16.44 12.37 8.82
C LEU A 214 -15.79 13.75 8.89
N ALA A 215 -15.04 14.18 7.88
CA ALA A 215 -14.25 15.42 7.92
C ALA A 215 -15.09 16.70 8.12
N GLY A 216 -16.39 16.68 7.82
CA GLY A 216 -17.31 17.80 8.11
C GLY A 216 -17.80 17.86 9.56
N THR A 217 -17.52 16.85 10.39
CA THR A 217 -17.95 16.78 11.80
C THR A 217 -16.82 17.18 12.74
N GLY A 218 -17.13 17.85 13.86
CA GLY A 218 -16.12 18.24 14.85
C GLY A 218 -15.35 17.04 15.41
N ALA A 219 -16.02 15.89 15.60
CA ALA A 219 -15.40 14.65 16.05
C ALA A 219 -14.48 14.03 14.98
N GLY A 220 -14.87 14.07 13.70
CA GLY A 220 -14.05 13.59 12.59
C GLY A 220 -12.80 14.43 12.36
N LEU A 221 -12.91 15.76 12.50
CA LEU A 221 -11.77 16.67 12.47
C LEU A 221 -10.80 16.40 13.63
N TRP A 222 -11.32 16.17 14.84
CA TRP A 222 -10.48 15.82 15.98
C TRP A 222 -9.79 14.46 15.80
N ALA A 223 -10.52 13.44 15.35
CA ALA A 223 -9.98 12.09 15.14
C ALA A 223 -8.94 12.06 14.01
N SER A 224 -9.18 12.78 12.92
CA SER A 224 -8.25 12.83 11.78
C SER A 224 -6.91 13.46 12.15
N ARG A 225 -6.88 14.44 13.06
CA ARG A 225 -5.64 15.07 13.57
C ARG A 225 -4.73 14.11 14.35
N LEU A 226 -5.30 13.05 14.94
CA LEU A 226 -4.54 12.06 15.72
C LEU A 226 -3.93 10.95 14.86
N LEU A 227 -4.23 10.91 13.55
CA LEU A 227 -3.73 9.88 12.66
C LEU A 227 -2.26 10.16 12.28
N PRO A 228 -1.43 9.12 12.16
CA PRO A 228 -0.03 9.31 11.77
C PRO A 228 0.09 9.80 10.31
N GLY A 229 -0.87 9.48 9.44
CA GLY A 229 -0.86 9.92 8.04
C GLY A 229 -1.08 11.44 7.88
N THR A 230 -2.01 12.01 8.64
CA THR A 230 -2.24 13.46 8.65
C THR A 230 -1.08 14.20 9.30
N ALA A 231 -0.54 13.67 10.40
CA ALA A 231 0.67 14.20 11.02
C ALA A 231 1.87 14.20 10.05
N MET A 232 2.11 13.11 9.33
CA MET A 232 3.19 13.09 8.31
C MET A 232 2.98 14.10 7.20
N THR A 233 1.74 14.29 6.75
CA THR A 233 1.39 15.30 5.74
C THR A 233 1.70 16.71 6.25
N ALA A 234 1.34 17.00 7.50
CA ALA A 234 1.62 18.29 8.13
C ALA A 234 3.12 18.58 8.32
N LEU A 235 3.99 17.58 8.41
CA LEU A 235 5.43 17.81 8.56
C LEU A 235 6.09 18.43 7.32
N PHE A 236 5.57 18.16 6.12
CA PHE A 236 6.14 18.68 4.87
C PHE A 236 5.27 19.72 4.16
N SER A 237 4.05 19.93 4.65
CA SER A 237 3.15 20.97 4.12
C SER A 237 3.63 22.34 4.58
N THR A 238 3.80 23.26 3.64
CA THR A 238 4.28 24.62 3.90
C THR A 238 3.36 25.65 3.27
N ARG A 239 3.17 26.78 3.94
CA ARG A 239 2.23 27.82 3.54
C ARG A 239 2.80 29.19 3.79
N LEU A 240 2.20 30.17 3.15
CA LEU A 240 2.49 31.57 3.35
C LEU A 240 1.32 32.22 4.08
N GLU A 241 1.52 32.57 5.35
CA GLU A 241 0.57 33.31 6.18
C GLU A 241 1.22 34.63 6.58
N ASP A 242 0.59 35.76 6.22
CA ASP A 242 1.06 37.12 6.52
C ASP A 242 2.54 37.38 6.17
N GLY A 243 3.01 36.83 5.05
CA GLY A 243 4.40 36.99 4.59
C GLY A 243 5.44 36.14 5.33
N THR A 244 4.99 35.29 6.27
CA THR A 244 5.84 34.32 6.97
C THR A 244 5.55 32.90 6.50
N VAL A 245 6.61 32.09 6.41
CA VAL A 245 6.49 30.69 6.04
C VAL A 245 6.03 29.91 7.26
N THR A 246 4.81 29.38 7.23
CA THR A 246 4.28 28.50 8.27
C THR A 246 4.35 27.06 7.79
N VAL A 247 4.67 26.14 8.70
CA VAL A 247 4.80 24.71 8.43
C VAL A 247 3.70 23.97 9.18
N GLY A 248 2.93 23.16 8.46
CA GLY A 248 1.75 22.51 8.99
C GLY A 248 0.58 22.53 8.01
N THR A 249 -0.49 21.86 8.42
CA THR A 249 -1.81 22.01 7.80
C THR A 249 -2.65 23.03 8.59
N THR A 250 -3.84 23.35 8.10
CA THR A 250 -4.80 24.29 8.71
C THR A 250 -5.22 23.78 10.08
N ASP A 251 -5.27 22.46 10.18
CA ASP A 251 -5.80 21.72 11.30
C ASP A 251 -4.72 21.24 12.26
N LEU A 252 -3.47 21.17 11.80
CA LEU A 252 -2.37 20.58 12.57
C LEU A 252 -1.04 21.31 12.28
N PRO A 253 -0.50 22.06 13.25
CA PRO A 253 0.80 22.71 13.11
C PRO A 253 1.95 21.71 13.17
N TYR A 254 3.13 22.11 12.70
CA TYR A 254 4.34 21.27 12.68
C TYR A 254 4.65 20.58 14.02
N TRP A 255 4.60 21.33 15.13
CA TRP A 255 4.85 20.76 16.46
C TRP A 255 3.76 19.77 16.90
N GLY A 256 2.50 20.04 16.56
CA GLY A 256 1.39 19.12 16.81
C GLY A 256 1.60 17.80 16.07
N ALA A 257 2.05 17.85 14.81
CA ALA A 257 2.39 16.68 14.03
C ALA A 257 3.52 15.85 14.66
N LEU A 258 4.60 16.49 15.13
CA LEU A 258 5.68 15.80 15.84
C LEU A 258 5.20 15.14 17.13
N LEU A 259 4.35 15.81 17.92
CA LEU A 259 3.78 15.26 19.15
C LEU A 259 2.90 14.03 18.88
N VAL A 260 2.06 14.09 17.84
CA VAL A 260 1.24 12.95 17.43
C VAL A 260 2.12 11.75 17.05
N LEU A 261 3.14 11.95 16.22
CA LEU A 261 4.05 10.87 15.83
C LEU A 261 4.88 10.34 17.00
N ALA A 262 5.32 11.23 17.91
CA ALA A 262 6.00 10.84 19.12
C ALA A 262 5.10 10.00 20.04
N ALA A 263 3.81 10.36 20.16
CA ALA A 263 2.84 9.60 20.93
C ALA A 263 2.62 8.19 20.35
N TRP A 264 2.49 8.07 19.03
CA TRP A 264 2.39 6.76 18.36
C TRP A 264 3.63 5.89 18.60
N CYS A 265 4.83 6.47 18.53
CA CYS A 265 6.06 5.76 18.84
C CYS A 265 6.16 5.38 20.31
N ALA A 266 5.82 6.28 21.22
CA ALA A 266 5.81 6.03 22.66
C ALA A 266 4.81 4.93 23.05
N ALA A 267 3.70 4.79 22.32
CA ALA A 267 2.75 3.71 22.54
C ALA A 267 3.28 2.35 22.06
N ILE A 268 3.87 2.26 20.86
CA ILE A 268 4.16 0.96 20.22
C ILE A 268 5.59 0.47 20.50
N VAL A 269 6.59 1.35 20.43
CA VAL A 269 8.01 0.98 20.48
C VAL A 269 8.40 0.36 21.84
N PRO A 270 8.00 0.91 23.00
CA PRO A 270 8.32 0.31 24.29
C PRO A 270 7.71 -1.10 24.45
N ILE A 271 6.46 -1.29 24.00
CA ILE A 271 5.79 -2.60 24.02
C ILE A 271 6.56 -3.59 23.13
N ALA A 272 7.02 -3.14 21.95
CA ALA A 272 7.83 -3.95 21.06
C ALA A 272 9.16 -4.36 21.71
N ILE A 273 9.91 -3.41 22.26
CA ILE A 273 11.18 -3.67 22.95
C ILE A 273 10.99 -4.65 24.10
N PHE A 274 9.99 -4.39 24.96
CA PHE A 274 9.68 -5.23 26.11
C PHE A 274 9.34 -6.67 25.69
N SER A 275 8.47 -6.82 24.69
CA SER A 275 8.07 -8.14 24.18
C SER A 275 9.24 -8.89 23.52
N PHE A 276 10.13 -8.18 22.84
CA PHE A 276 11.30 -8.72 22.16
C PHE A 276 12.38 -9.20 23.16
N VAL A 277 12.57 -8.45 24.24
CA VAL A 277 13.49 -8.79 25.33
C VAL A 277 12.99 -9.99 26.14
N ARG A 278 11.71 -10.00 26.55
CA ARG A 278 11.18 -11.02 27.48
C ARG A 278 10.86 -12.37 26.85
N ARG A 279 10.39 -12.42 25.60
CA ARG A 279 9.93 -13.69 25.00
C ARG A 279 11.12 -14.51 24.51
N GLY A 280 11.64 -15.41 25.35
CA GLY A 280 12.64 -16.40 24.97
C GLY A 280 12.20 -17.21 23.74
N VAL A 281 13.10 -17.40 22.76
CA VAL A 281 12.98 -18.57 21.88
C VAL A 281 13.29 -19.73 22.81
N THR A 282 12.28 -20.45 23.28
CA THR A 282 12.51 -21.72 23.96
C THR A 282 13.36 -22.54 22.99
N PRO A 283 14.56 -23.00 23.40
CA PRO A 283 15.15 -24.10 22.71
C PRO A 283 14.09 -25.19 22.79
N THR A 284 13.45 -25.53 21.68
CA THR A 284 13.06 -26.92 21.50
C THR A 284 14.38 -27.63 21.69
N SER A 285 14.57 -28.22 22.88
CA SER A 285 15.68 -29.10 23.11
C SER A 285 15.66 -30.03 21.90
N SER A 286 16.70 -29.95 21.07
CA SER A 286 17.07 -31.12 20.34
C SER A 286 17.15 -32.17 21.43
N ARG A 287 16.21 -33.12 21.42
CA ARG A 287 16.44 -34.38 22.09
C ARG A 287 17.86 -34.75 21.65
N SER A 288 18.79 -34.76 22.57
CA SER A 288 20.05 -35.44 22.34
C SER A 288 19.67 -36.78 21.72
N PRO A 289 20.36 -37.24 20.66
CA PRO A 289 20.21 -38.62 20.26
C PRO A 289 20.40 -39.43 21.53
N ARG A 290 19.32 -40.04 22.06
CA ARG A 290 19.47 -41.01 23.15
C ARG A 290 20.52 -41.99 22.63
N PRO A 291 21.54 -42.36 23.43
CA PRO A 291 22.44 -43.43 23.03
C PRO A 291 21.57 -44.58 22.58
N ARG A 292 21.68 -44.94 21.29
CA ARG A 292 20.90 -46.02 20.70
C ARG A 292 21.15 -47.24 21.57
N SER A 293 20.09 -47.78 22.17
CA SER A 293 20.19 -49.04 22.89
C SER A 293 20.80 -50.09 21.95
N PRO A 294 21.68 -50.99 22.43
CA PRO A 294 22.33 -52.01 21.60
C PRO A 294 21.36 -52.89 20.78
N MET A 295 20.07 -52.91 21.12
CA MET A 295 19.02 -53.58 20.34
C MET A 295 18.75 -52.97 18.96
N GLN A 296 19.08 -51.69 18.70
CA GLN A 296 18.85 -51.08 17.37
C GLN A 296 19.97 -51.37 16.37
N THR A 297 21.17 -51.74 16.83
CA THR A 297 22.27 -52.20 15.97
C THR A 297 22.00 -53.58 15.39
N ALA A 298 21.19 -54.41 16.05
CA ALA A 298 20.76 -55.71 15.50
C ALA A 298 19.76 -55.57 14.35
N PHE A 299 18.95 -54.50 14.31
CA PHE A 299 17.98 -54.28 13.23
C PHE A 299 18.62 -53.71 11.94
N VAL A 300 19.82 -53.10 12.06
CA VAL A 300 20.60 -52.60 10.92
C VAL A 300 21.34 -53.74 10.21
N ALA A 301 21.61 -54.85 10.89
CA ALA A 301 22.28 -56.01 10.29
C ALA A 301 21.33 -56.99 9.56
N ALA A 302 20.00 -56.82 9.68
CA ALA A 302 19.02 -57.78 9.16
C ALA A 302 18.16 -57.27 7.98
N SER A 303 18.52 -56.16 7.33
CA SER A 303 17.75 -55.63 6.18
C SER A 303 18.63 -55.07 5.07
N THR A 304 19.54 -55.89 4.55
CA THR A 304 20.26 -55.63 3.29
C THR A 304 19.53 -56.17 2.06
N THR A 305 18.32 -56.72 2.19
CA THR A 305 17.46 -56.90 1.03
C THR A 305 16.94 -55.52 0.64
N PRO A 306 17.22 -54.99 -0.56
CA PRO A 306 16.56 -53.78 -1.02
C PRO A 306 15.07 -54.10 -1.06
N ALA A 307 14.33 -53.63 -0.06
CA ALA A 307 12.88 -53.64 -0.14
C ALA A 307 12.55 -52.81 -1.37
N THR A 308 12.20 -53.49 -2.45
CA THR A 308 11.66 -52.89 -3.65
C THR A 308 10.37 -52.26 -3.17
N SER A 309 10.41 -50.99 -2.76
CA SER A 309 9.20 -50.23 -2.58
C SER A 309 8.64 -50.12 -3.98
N THR A 310 7.72 -51.03 -4.29
CA THR A 310 6.95 -50.96 -5.51
C THR A 310 6.26 -49.60 -5.40
N TYR A 311 6.75 -48.62 -6.16
CA TYR A 311 6.10 -47.33 -6.31
C TYR A 311 4.74 -47.67 -6.91
N GLN A 312 3.73 -47.86 -6.06
CA GLN A 312 2.36 -47.89 -6.50
C GLN A 312 2.01 -46.43 -6.77
N PRO A 313 1.90 -46.01 -8.04
CA PRO A 313 1.38 -44.68 -8.32
C PRO A 313 0.01 -44.61 -7.66
N ALA A 314 -0.12 -43.75 -6.65
CA ALA A 314 -1.40 -43.54 -6.01
C ALA A 314 -2.42 -43.20 -7.13
N PRO A 315 -3.58 -43.84 -7.21
CA PRO A 315 -4.55 -43.68 -8.32
C PRO A 315 -5.22 -42.29 -8.33
N TYR A 316 -4.67 -41.31 -7.62
CA TYR A 316 -5.17 -39.96 -7.54
C TYR A 316 -4.82 -39.17 -8.80
N ARG A 317 -5.72 -39.24 -9.79
CA ARG A 317 -5.73 -38.25 -10.87
C ARG A 317 -6.05 -36.87 -10.27
N VAL A 318 -5.11 -35.94 -10.39
CA VAL A 318 -5.29 -34.55 -10.01
C VAL A 318 -6.21 -33.89 -11.05
N THR A 319 -7.45 -33.61 -10.69
CA THR A 319 -8.41 -32.88 -11.53
C THR A 319 -8.41 -31.41 -11.17
N VAL A 320 -8.82 -30.54 -12.12
CA VAL A 320 -8.94 -29.08 -11.89
C VAL A 320 -9.86 -28.77 -10.71
N ALA A 321 -10.97 -29.50 -10.56
CA ALA A 321 -11.91 -29.35 -9.45
C ALA A 321 -11.26 -29.66 -8.09
N ARG A 322 -10.45 -30.72 -8.00
CA ARG A 322 -9.74 -31.08 -6.76
C ARG A 322 -8.67 -30.04 -6.42
N LEU A 323 -7.99 -29.51 -7.42
CA LEU A 323 -7.00 -28.44 -7.26
C LEU A 323 -7.65 -27.13 -6.77
N LEU A 324 -8.78 -26.75 -7.36
CA LEU A 324 -9.57 -25.61 -6.91
C LEU A 324 -9.98 -25.78 -5.44
N ALA A 325 -10.53 -26.94 -5.08
CA ALA A 325 -10.96 -27.23 -3.72
C ALA A 325 -9.82 -27.31 -2.70
N SER A 326 -8.62 -27.76 -3.10
CA SER A 326 -7.44 -27.73 -2.22
C SER A 326 -6.94 -26.31 -1.99
N GLU A 327 -6.86 -25.51 -3.04
CA GLU A 327 -6.43 -24.11 -2.96
C GLU A 327 -7.44 -23.23 -2.20
N TRP A 328 -8.74 -23.51 -2.33
CA TRP A 328 -9.79 -22.83 -1.57
C TRP A 328 -9.66 -23.10 -0.05
N ARG A 329 -9.51 -24.37 0.34
CA ARG A 329 -9.30 -24.75 1.74
C ARG A 329 -8.01 -24.16 2.30
N LYS A 330 -6.95 -24.12 1.48
CA LYS A 330 -5.68 -23.47 1.84
C LYS A 330 -5.91 -22.00 2.15
N GLY A 331 -6.58 -21.25 1.29
CA GLY A 331 -6.92 -19.84 1.52
C GLY A 331 -7.64 -19.62 2.86
N TRP A 332 -8.71 -20.36 3.11
CA TRP A 332 -9.48 -20.23 4.36
C TRP A 332 -8.75 -20.69 5.63
N SER A 333 -7.69 -21.48 5.50
CA SER A 333 -6.87 -21.90 6.64
C SER A 333 -5.95 -20.80 7.18
N LEU A 334 -5.69 -19.74 6.40
CA LEU A 334 -4.85 -18.62 6.82
C LEU A 334 -5.63 -17.64 7.72
N PRO A 335 -5.18 -17.39 8.97
CA PRO A 335 -5.84 -16.43 9.87
C PRO A 335 -5.88 -15.01 9.29
N SER A 336 -4.84 -14.62 8.54
CA SER A 336 -4.75 -13.30 7.91
C SER A 336 -5.86 -13.05 6.89
N ILE A 337 -6.27 -14.07 6.13
CA ILE A 337 -7.36 -13.95 5.15
C ILE A 337 -8.69 -13.68 5.87
N ARG A 338 -8.94 -14.34 7.00
CA ARG A 338 -10.17 -14.14 7.79
C ARG A 338 -10.27 -12.72 8.33
N TRP A 339 -9.18 -12.17 8.84
CA TRP A 339 -9.14 -10.77 9.30
C TRP A 339 -9.31 -9.78 8.15
N ILE A 340 -8.70 -10.03 7.00
CA ILE A 340 -8.88 -9.18 5.82
C ILE A 340 -10.34 -9.18 5.36
N VAL A 341 -11.03 -10.33 5.37
CA VAL A 341 -12.47 -10.43 5.07
C VAL A 341 -13.29 -9.56 6.01
N VAL A 342 -13.06 -9.66 7.32
CA VAL A 342 -13.77 -8.85 8.32
C VAL A 342 -13.53 -7.36 8.08
N ILE A 343 -12.28 -6.95 7.87
CA ILE A 343 -11.94 -5.55 7.60
C ILE A 343 -12.59 -5.07 6.29
N ALA A 344 -12.59 -5.89 5.23
CA ALA A 344 -13.22 -5.54 3.96
C ALA A 344 -14.71 -5.29 4.09
N VAL A 345 -15.43 -6.14 4.83
CA VAL A 345 -16.86 -5.96 5.10
C VAL A 345 -17.10 -4.70 5.94
N LEU A 346 -16.29 -4.46 6.97
CA LEU A 346 -16.39 -3.24 7.79
C LEU A 346 -16.13 -1.97 6.99
N ILE A 347 -15.14 -1.96 6.11
CA ILE A 347 -14.85 -0.83 5.22
C ILE A 347 -16.01 -0.58 4.26
N LEU A 348 -16.51 -1.66 3.65
CA LEU A 348 -17.58 -1.57 2.67
C LEU A 348 -18.85 -0.99 3.28
N ILE A 349 -19.23 -1.45 4.47
CA ILE A 349 -20.43 -1.02 5.18
C ILE A 349 -20.22 0.33 5.87
N GLY A 350 -19.09 0.52 6.55
CA GLY A 350 -18.83 1.67 7.43
C GLY A 350 -18.80 3.00 6.69
N ASN A 351 -18.10 3.09 5.55
CA ASN A 351 -17.99 4.35 4.81
C ASN A 351 -19.34 4.83 4.29
N GLY A 352 -20.09 3.95 3.64
CA GLY A 352 -21.41 4.31 3.13
C GLY A 352 -22.42 4.57 4.25
N ALA A 353 -22.27 3.93 5.42
CA ALA A 353 -23.15 4.18 6.57
C ALA A 353 -22.91 5.59 7.12
N ILE A 354 -21.65 6.01 7.23
CA ILE A 354 -21.28 7.37 7.60
C ILE A 354 -21.88 8.35 6.60
N ARG A 355 -21.67 8.13 5.29
CA ARG A 355 -22.22 9.01 4.25
C ARG A 355 -23.75 9.05 4.30
N ALA A 356 -24.43 7.93 4.45
CA ALA A 356 -25.88 7.89 4.57
C ALA A 356 -26.37 8.64 5.82
N ALA A 357 -25.60 8.61 6.91
CA ALA A 357 -25.94 9.24 8.18
C ALA A 357 -25.60 10.73 8.24
N SER A 358 -24.62 11.23 7.48
CA SER A 358 -24.18 12.64 7.52
C SER A 358 -24.37 13.40 6.21
N GLY A 359 -24.51 12.72 5.08
CA GLY A 359 -24.54 13.30 3.73
C GLY A 359 -25.77 14.17 3.48
N GLU A 360 -25.57 15.24 2.71
CA GLU A 360 -26.63 16.15 2.27
C GLU A 360 -27.05 15.83 0.85
N LEU A 361 -28.36 15.89 0.58
CA LEU A 361 -28.88 15.72 -0.76
C LEU A 361 -28.54 16.94 -1.61
N THR A 362 -27.78 16.72 -2.68
CA THR A 362 -27.40 17.77 -3.62
C THR A 362 -28.33 17.75 -4.83
N TYR A 363 -29.16 18.78 -4.98
CA TYR A 363 -30.24 18.87 -5.97
C TYR A 363 -29.84 19.53 -7.30
N ARG A 364 -28.57 19.54 -7.71
CA ARG A 364 -28.01 20.25 -8.89
C ARG A 364 -28.87 20.08 -10.18
N GLY A 365 -29.95 20.86 -10.32
CA GLY A 365 -30.96 20.70 -11.38
C GLY A 365 -31.76 19.38 -11.36
N SER A 366 -31.62 18.55 -10.32
CA SER A 366 -32.20 17.21 -10.25
C SER A 366 -33.46 17.18 -9.40
N THR A 367 -34.40 16.29 -9.76
CA THR A 367 -35.58 16.04 -8.91
C THR A 367 -35.15 15.45 -7.56
N PRO A 368 -35.93 15.61 -6.49
CA PRO A 368 -35.61 15.03 -5.18
C PRO A 368 -35.36 13.51 -5.21
N ALA A 369 -36.14 12.78 -6.02
CA ALA A 369 -35.97 11.34 -6.20
C ALA A 369 -34.65 10.98 -6.89
N GLN A 370 -34.19 11.80 -7.84
CA GLN A 370 -32.88 11.65 -8.46
C GLN A 370 -31.78 11.99 -7.48
N ALA A 371 -31.85 13.13 -6.77
CA ALA A 371 -30.85 13.50 -5.77
C ALA A 371 -30.65 12.41 -4.70
N LEU A 372 -31.74 11.79 -4.24
CA LEU A 372 -31.68 10.66 -3.30
C LEU A 372 -31.05 9.40 -3.92
N ALA A 373 -31.47 9.00 -5.12
CA ALA A 373 -30.89 7.86 -5.82
C ALA A 373 -29.39 8.04 -6.08
N ASN A 374 -28.99 9.30 -6.31
CA ASN A 374 -27.62 9.69 -6.52
C ASN A 374 -26.78 9.53 -5.27
N GLU A 375 -27.26 10.10 -4.16
CA GLU A 375 -26.58 10.02 -2.88
C GLU A 375 -26.48 8.58 -2.37
N PHE A 376 -27.54 7.80 -2.56
CA PHE A 376 -27.54 6.36 -2.26
C PHE A 376 -26.48 5.59 -3.06
N SER A 377 -26.32 5.92 -4.35
CA SER A 377 -25.30 5.30 -5.20
C SER A 377 -23.89 5.65 -4.74
N TYR A 378 -23.63 6.90 -4.34
CA TYR A 378 -22.34 7.26 -3.74
C TYR A 378 -22.08 6.49 -2.44
N ALA A 379 -23.08 6.37 -1.57
CA ALA A 379 -22.95 5.66 -0.31
C ALA A 379 -22.54 4.19 -0.52
N ILE A 380 -23.16 3.48 -1.48
CA ILE A 380 -22.78 2.10 -1.86
C ILE A 380 -21.30 1.97 -2.22
N THR A 381 -20.74 3.05 -2.75
CA THR A 381 -19.46 2.99 -3.46
C THR A 381 -18.26 3.51 -2.69
N ASP A 382 -18.46 4.30 -1.63
CA ASP A 382 -17.37 4.88 -0.85
C ASP A 382 -16.45 3.85 -0.20
N GLY A 383 -16.93 2.62 0.03
CA GLY A 383 -16.13 1.51 0.55
C GLY A 383 -15.32 0.75 -0.51
N VAL A 384 -15.63 0.90 -1.80
CA VAL A 384 -15.12 0.04 -2.88
C VAL A 384 -13.63 0.18 -3.08
N ALA A 385 -13.08 1.41 -3.02
CA ALA A 385 -11.65 1.65 -3.18
C ALA A 385 -10.82 0.96 -2.08
N GLY A 386 -11.31 0.97 -0.84
CA GLY A 386 -10.67 0.28 0.27
C GLY A 386 -10.69 -1.25 0.10
N VAL A 387 -11.83 -1.81 -0.35
CA VAL A 387 -11.94 -3.24 -0.66
C VAL A 387 -11.01 -3.63 -1.82
N ALA A 388 -10.91 -2.80 -2.86
CA ALA A 388 -10.03 -3.02 -4.01
C ALA A 388 -8.55 -3.21 -3.58
N LEU A 389 -8.07 -2.40 -2.61
CA LEU A 389 -6.74 -2.59 -2.01
C LEU A 389 -6.60 -3.91 -1.26
N LEU A 390 -7.63 -4.31 -0.50
CA LEU A 390 -7.62 -5.57 0.25
C LEU A 390 -7.64 -6.79 -0.67
N LEU A 391 -8.31 -6.71 -1.83
CA LEU A 391 -8.20 -7.73 -2.87
C LEU A 391 -6.76 -7.84 -3.41
N GLY A 392 -6.06 -6.70 -3.54
CA GLY A 392 -4.63 -6.64 -3.78
C GLY A 392 -3.82 -7.43 -2.76
N ALA A 393 -4.10 -7.22 -1.48
CA ALA A 393 -3.45 -7.93 -0.38
C ALA A 393 -3.76 -9.44 -0.38
N ILE A 394 -5.02 -9.83 -0.63
CA ILE A 394 -5.44 -11.24 -0.74
C ILE A 394 -4.69 -11.93 -1.87
N ALA A 395 -4.65 -11.32 -3.07
CA ALA A 395 -3.91 -11.85 -4.21
C ALA A 395 -2.42 -12.03 -3.89
N ALA A 396 -1.81 -11.05 -3.23
CA ALA A 396 -0.42 -11.08 -2.82
C ALA A 396 -0.11 -12.22 -1.82
N ILE A 397 -1.07 -12.56 -0.94
CA ILE A 397 -0.92 -13.65 0.03
C ILE A 397 -1.08 -15.01 -0.66
N LEU A 398 -2.14 -15.19 -1.46
CA LEU A 398 -2.50 -16.47 -2.08
C LEU A 398 -1.54 -16.91 -3.19
N ILE A 399 -0.93 -15.94 -3.88
CA ILE A 399 -0.11 -16.20 -5.05
C ILE A 399 1.36 -15.91 -4.71
N ALA A 400 1.70 -14.66 -4.40
CA ALA A 400 3.09 -14.27 -4.20
C ALA A 400 3.73 -14.86 -2.92
N GLY A 401 2.92 -15.19 -1.90
CA GLY A 401 3.39 -15.78 -0.64
C GLY A 401 4.03 -17.17 -0.79
N GLU A 402 3.64 -17.93 -1.82
CA GLU A 402 4.15 -19.28 -2.06
C GLU A 402 5.56 -19.29 -2.64
N PHE A 403 5.89 -18.26 -3.43
CA PHE A 403 7.22 -18.09 -4.00
C PHE A 403 8.24 -17.73 -2.92
N HIS A 404 7.83 -16.95 -1.91
CA HIS A 404 8.72 -16.63 -0.78
C HIS A 404 9.03 -17.85 0.10
N THR A 405 8.09 -18.77 0.24
CA THR A 405 8.25 -19.98 1.09
C THR A 405 8.84 -21.17 0.34
N GLY A 406 9.06 -21.05 -0.97
CA GLY A 406 9.49 -22.15 -1.84
C GLY A 406 8.40 -23.21 -2.10
N THR A 407 7.21 -23.07 -1.51
CA THR A 407 6.10 -24.02 -1.66
C THR A 407 5.46 -23.98 -3.05
N ALA A 408 5.69 -22.92 -3.83
CA ALA A 408 5.24 -22.88 -5.22
C ALA A 408 5.80 -24.05 -6.04
N ALA A 409 7.07 -24.44 -5.81
CA ALA A 409 7.71 -25.52 -6.57
C ALA A 409 6.98 -26.85 -6.40
N THR A 410 6.56 -27.20 -5.18
CA THR A 410 5.85 -28.45 -4.92
C THR A 410 4.45 -28.46 -5.53
N THR A 411 3.77 -27.30 -5.57
CA THR A 411 2.47 -27.15 -6.27
C THR A 411 2.63 -27.37 -7.79
N TYR A 412 3.65 -26.76 -8.39
CA TYR A 412 3.87 -26.85 -9.84
C TYR A 412 4.43 -28.21 -10.31
N ILE A 413 5.11 -28.95 -9.43
CA ILE A 413 5.56 -30.33 -9.72
C ILE A 413 4.42 -31.33 -9.55
N SER A 414 3.52 -31.10 -8.60
CA SER A 414 2.40 -32.03 -8.32
C SER A 414 1.24 -31.91 -9.30
N ALA A 415 1.07 -30.75 -9.95
CA ALA A 415 0.02 -30.55 -10.95
C ALA A 415 0.46 -31.04 -12.34
N PRO A 416 -0.39 -31.79 -13.07
CA PRO A 416 -0.03 -32.36 -14.37
C PRO A 416 0.16 -31.32 -15.48
N ARG A 417 -0.47 -30.14 -15.37
CA ARG A 417 -0.33 -29.04 -16.32
C ARG A 417 -0.24 -27.70 -15.59
N ARG A 418 0.81 -26.92 -15.87
CA ARG A 418 1.08 -25.63 -15.19
C ARG A 418 -0.03 -24.60 -15.31
N TRP A 419 -0.71 -24.56 -16.46
CA TRP A 419 -1.84 -23.64 -16.68
C TRP A 419 -3.02 -23.90 -15.72
N GLN A 420 -3.19 -25.13 -15.24
CA GLN A 420 -4.24 -25.47 -14.27
C GLN A 420 -3.99 -24.82 -12.92
N VAL A 421 -2.72 -24.67 -12.51
CA VAL A 421 -2.34 -24.00 -11.25
C VAL A 421 -2.64 -22.51 -11.35
N VAL A 422 -2.22 -21.87 -12.44
CA VAL A 422 -2.50 -20.45 -12.71
C VAL A 422 -4.00 -20.19 -12.70
N LEU A 423 -4.77 -21.00 -13.44
CA LEU A 423 -6.21 -20.86 -13.51
C LEU A 423 -6.89 -21.10 -12.16
N ALA A 424 -6.48 -22.13 -11.41
CA ALA A 424 -7.04 -22.41 -10.09
C ALA A 424 -6.80 -21.27 -9.10
N LYS A 425 -5.60 -20.67 -9.11
CA LYS A 425 -5.25 -19.52 -8.28
C LYS A 425 -6.00 -18.26 -8.67
N LEU A 426 -6.15 -18.01 -9.97
CA LEU A 426 -6.92 -16.88 -10.48
C LEU A 426 -8.38 -16.98 -10.05
N ILE A 427 -9.02 -18.13 -10.34
CA ILE A 427 -10.42 -18.38 -9.99
C ILE A 427 -10.64 -18.28 -8.49
N ASN A 428 -9.80 -18.90 -7.66
CA ASN A 428 -9.97 -18.83 -6.21
C ASN A 428 -9.79 -17.42 -5.65
N THR A 429 -8.88 -16.62 -6.22
CA THR A 429 -8.72 -15.21 -5.82
C THR A 429 -9.97 -14.40 -6.15
N VAL A 430 -10.54 -14.59 -7.34
CA VAL A 430 -11.79 -13.96 -7.77
C VAL A 430 -12.97 -14.42 -6.92
N LEU A 431 -13.12 -15.73 -6.68
CA LEU A 431 -14.19 -16.29 -5.86
C LEU A 431 -14.11 -15.78 -4.41
N LEU A 432 -12.92 -15.69 -3.84
CA LEU A 432 -12.73 -15.10 -2.50
C LEU A 432 -13.15 -13.63 -2.50
N GLY A 433 -12.71 -12.85 -3.49
CA GLY A 433 -13.11 -11.45 -3.61
C GLY A 433 -14.61 -11.26 -3.75
N MET A 434 -15.25 -12.04 -4.62
CA MET A 434 -16.71 -12.01 -4.83
C MET A 434 -17.49 -12.46 -3.60
N SER A 435 -16.97 -13.45 -2.86
CA SER A 435 -17.59 -13.90 -1.61
C SER A 435 -17.59 -12.84 -0.50
N ILE A 436 -16.75 -11.81 -0.62
CA ILE A 436 -16.72 -10.64 0.26
C ILE A 436 -17.60 -9.54 -0.31
N ALA A 437 -17.39 -9.19 -1.58
CA ALA A 437 -17.98 -8.03 -2.22
C ALA A 437 -19.51 -8.14 -2.37
N LEU A 438 -20.02 -9.28 -2.85
CA LEU A 438 -21.45 -9.46 -3.11
C LEU A 438 -22.29 -9.37 -1.83
N PRO A 439 -22.07 -10.21 -0.80
CA PRO A 439 -22.88 -10.11 0.41
C PRO A 439 -22.65 -8.79 1.15
N GLY A 440 -21.42 -8.27 1.15
CA GLY A 440 -21.10 -7.00 1.79
C GLY A 440 -21.84 -5.81 1.14
N MET A 441 -21.94 -5.77 -0.20
CA MET A 441 -22.65 -4.70 -0.92
C MET A 441 -24.16 -4.79 -0.74
N ILE A 442 -24.72 -6.00 -0.72
CA ILE A 442 -26.15 -6.19 -0.45
C ILE A 442 -26.48 -5.73 0.97
N LEU A 443 -25.68 -6.15 1.96
CA LEU A 443 -25.86 -5.74 3.35
C LEU A 443 -25.70 -4.23 3.53
N ALA A 444 -24.71 -3.63 2.86
CA ALA A 444 -24.50 -2.19 2.82
C ALA A 444 -25.73 -1.46 2.26
N ALA A 445 -26.23 -1.86 1.08
CA ALA A 445 -27.38 -1.23 0.46
C ALA A 445 -28.66 -1.29 1.32
N VAL A 446 -28.92 -2.45 1.96
CA VAL A 446 -30.04 -2.60 2.91
C VAL A 446 -29.88 -1.66 4.10
N LEU A 447 -28.69 -1.64 4.72
CA LEU A 447 -28.43 -0.76 5.85
C LEU A 447 -28.62 0.72 5.49
N TYR A 448 -28.11 1.13 4.33
CA TYR A 448 -28.20 2.53 3.90
C TYR A 448 -29.64 2.93 3.62
N ALA A 449 -30.44 2.05 3.01
CA ALA A 449 -31.86 2.30 2.80
C ALA A 449 -32.61 2.51 4.14
N VAL A 450 -32.25 1.76 5.18
CA VAL A 450 -32.78 1.95 6.54
C VAL A 450 -32.35 3.29 7.13
N ILE A 451 -31.08 3.67 6.98
CA ILE A 451 -30.57 4.97 7.48
C ILE A 451 -31.28 6.15 6.79
N TYR A 452 -31.43 6.11 5.47
CA TYR A 452 -32.15 7.14 4.73
C TYR A 452 -33.63 7.21 5.12
N ALA A 453 -34.29 6.06 5.30
CA ALA A 453 -35.67 6.02 5.79
C ALA A 453 -35.79 6.66 7.19
N GLY A 454 -34.84 6.39 8.09
CA GLY A 454 -34.78 7.02 9.42
C GLY A 454 -34.55 8.54 9.37
N ARG A 455 -33.96 9.06 8.28
CA ARG A 455 -33.78 10.49 8.02
C ARG A 455 -34.99 11.15 7.32
N GLY A 456 -36.08 10.42 7.12
CA GLY A 456 -37.30 10.92 6.45
C GLY A 456 -37.29 10.77 4.93
N TYR A 457 -36.33 10.02 4.36
CA TYR A 457 -36.26 9.72 2.93
C TYR A 457 -36.68 8.27 2.67
N PRO A 458 -37.97 7.99 2.39
CA PRO A 458 -38.42 6.63 2.18
C PRO A 458 -37.76 6.02 0.92
N PRO A 459 -37.44 4.71 0.93
CA PRO A 459 -36.83 4.05 -0.20
C PRO A 459 -37.78 4.07 -1.41
N THR A 460 -37.37 4.74 -2.48
CA THR A 460 -38.13 4.83 -3.74
C THR A 460 -37.69 3.76 -4.73
N ALA A 461 -38.57 3.38 -5.67
CA ALA A 461 -38.23 2.41 -6.72
C ALA A 461 -37.02 2.85 -7.56
N HIS A 462 -36.95 4.15 -7.89
CA HIS A 462 -35.83 4.74 -8.63
C HIS A 462 -34.49 4.65 -7.86
N MET A 463 -34.51 4.88 -6.54
CA MET A 463 -33.33 4.71 -5.67
C MET A 463 -32.85 3.25 -5.64
N LEU A 464 -33.76 2.29 -5.53
CA LEU A 464 -33.43 0.87 -5.49
C LEU A 464 -32.90 0.37 -6.84
N SER A 465 -33.49 0.79 -7.97
CA SER A 465 -33.02 0.42 -9.30
C SER A 465 -31.64 1.01 -9.60
N ALA A 466 -31.41 2.28 -9.23
CA ALA A 466 -30.10 2.92 -9.36
C ALA A 466 -29.05 2.21 -8.49
N GLY A 467 -29.38 1.93 -7.23
CA GLY A 467 -28.49 1.19 -6.33
C GLY A 467 -28.16 -0.21 -6.82
N ALA A 468 -29.13 -0.96 -7.35
CA ALA A 468 -28.90 -2.29 -7.91
C ALA A 468 -27.93 -2.25 -9.09
N LEU A 469 -28.09 -1.29 -10.01
CA LEU A 469 -27.17 -1.09 -11.12
C LEU A 469 -25.76 -0.72 -10.63
N THR A 470 -25.67 0.15 -9.61
CA THR A 470 -24.41 0.54 -8.98
C THR A 470 -23.70 -0.66 -8.36
N ILE A 471 -24.42 -1.55 -7.67
CA ILE A 471 -23.87 -2.79 -7.12
C ILE A 471 -23.31 -3.67 -8.24
N VAL A 472 -24.05 -3.89 -9.34
CA VAL A 472 -23.57 -4.70 -10.46
C VAL A 472 -22.29 -4.12 -11.06
N LYS A 473 -22.24 -2.81 -11.30
CA LYS A 473 -21.05 -2.12 -11.82
C LYS A 473 -19.86 -2.27 -10.86
N ALA A 474 -20.08 -2.07 -9.57
CA ALA A 474 -19.04 -2.20 -8.55
C ALA A 474 -18.54 -3.65 -8.40
N LEU A 475 -19.41 -4.65 -8.55
CA LEU A 475 -19.01 -6.07 -8.55
C LEU A 475 -18.17 -6.44 -9.77
N VAL A 476 -18.57 -5.99 -10.96
CA VAL A 476 -17.76 -6.18 -12.18
C VAL A 476 -16.39 -5.52 -11.99
N PHE A 477 -16.36 -4.30 -11.45
CA PHE A 477 -15.10 -3.62 -11.16
C PHE A 477 -14.21 -4.40 -10.18
N LEU A 478 -14.74 -4.82 -9.02
CA LEU A 478 -13.97 -5.59 -8.04
C LEU A 478 -13.51 -6.95 -8.58
N LEU A 479 -14.26 -7.55 -9.51
CA LEU A 479 -13.84 -8.75 -10.24
C LEU A 479 -12.61 -8.47 -11.08
N LEU A 480 -12.64 -7.40 -11.86
CA LEU A 480 -11.51 -6.98 -12.70
C LEU A 480 -10.29 -6.63 -11.84
N ILE A 481 -10.48 -5.96 -10.71
CA ILE A 481 -9.39 -5.69 -9.76
C ILE A 481 -8.84 -6.97 -9.14
N ALA A 482 -9.67 -7.96 -8.80
CA ALA A 482 -9.19 -9.24 -8.30
C ALA A 482 -8.32 -9.97 -9.34
N VAL A 483 -8.74 -9.97 -10.61
CA VAL A 483 -7.99 -10.54 -11.73
C VAL A 483 -6.67 -9.78 -11.94
N MET A 484 -6.71 -8.46 -12.00
CA MET A 484 -5.54 -7.60 -12.14
C MET A 484 -4.54 -7.84 -11.00
N SER A 485 -5.02 -7.82 -9.76
CA SER A 485 -4.21 -8.04 -8.55
C SER A 485 -3.58 -9.43 -8.55
N ALA A 486 -4.31 -10.46 -8.99
CA ALA A 486 -3.79 -11.81 -9.13
C ALA A 486 -2.66 -11.89 -10.18
N GLY A 487 -2.85 -11.26 -11.33
CA GLY A 487 -1.82 -11.15 -12.38
C GLY A 487 -0.56 -10.45 -11.87
N ILE A 488 -0.71 -9.29 -11.22
CA ILE A 488 0.41 -8.55 -10.61
C ILE A 488 1.11 -9.41 -9.55
N ALA A 489 0.37 -10.14 -8.72
CA ALA A 489 0.94 -11.02 -7.70
C ALA A 489 1.79 -12.15 -8.31
N GLY A 490 1.28 -12.76 -9.37
CA GLY A 490 1.99 -13.80 -10.12
C GLY A 490 3.26 -13.30 -10.81
N LEU A 491 3.22 -12.08 -11.36
CA LEU A 491 4.38 -11.44 -11.99
C LEU A 491 5.44 -10.99 -10.97
N ALA A 492 5.01 -10.35 -9.89
CA ALA A 492 5.90 -9.80 -8.88
C ALA A 492 6.60 -10.90 -8.06
N ARG A 493 5.93 -12.03 -7.82
CA ARG A 493 6.40 -13.18 -7.00
C ARG A 493 6.89 -12.79 -5.60
N ARG A 494 6.58 -11.58 -5.16
CA ARG A 494 6.94 -11.00 -3.85
C ARG A 494 5.73 -10.27 -3.31
N THR A 495 5.26 -10.68 -2.13
CA THR A 495 4.04 -10.15 -1.52
C THR A 495 4.08 -8.64 -1.31
N VAL A 496 5.22 -8.13 -0.82
CA VAL A 496 5.41 -6.69 -0.57
C VAL A 496 5.34 -5.87 -1.86
N SER A 497 6.06 -6.31 -2.90
CA SER A 497 6.03 -5.63 -4.21
C SER A 497 4.63 -5.61 -4.79
N THR A 498 3.90 -6.72 -4.66
CA THR A 498 2.52 -6.83 -5.17
C THR A 498 1.61 -5.79 -4.51
N ILE A 499 1.62 -5.73 -3.17
CA ILE A 499 0.78 -4.80 -2.41
C ILE A 499 1.11 -3.35 -2.80
N LEU A 500 2.40 -3.01 -2.88
CA LEU A 500 2.84 -1.68 -3.27
C LEU A 500 2.41 -1.32 -4.70
N THR A 501 2.62 -2.21 -5.67
CA THR A 501 2.20 -1.98 -7.06
C THR A 501 0.69 -1.77 -7.16
N VAL A 502 -0.10 -2.59 -6.47
CA VAL A 502 -1.56 -2.44 -6.45
C VAL A 502 -1.97 -1.13 -5.75
N ALA A 503 -1.35 -0.77 -4.63
CA ALA A 503 -1.64 0.49 -3.94
C ALA A 503 -1.28 1.73 -4.79
N VAL A 504 -0.17 1.66 -5.53
CA VAL A 504 0.25 2.70 -6.47
C VAL A 504 -0.73 2.82 -7.63
N LEU A 505 -1.11 1.72 -8.26
CA LEU A 505 -2.03 1.75 -9.40
C LEU A 505 -3.45 2.16 -9.00
N LEU A 506 -3.91 1.74 -7.83
CA LEU A 506 -5.28 1.98 -7.41
C LEU A 506 -5.47 3.30 -6.68
N VAL A 507 -4.64 3.66 -5.72
CA VAL A 507 -4.97 4.81 -4.85
C VAL A 507 -4.00 5.95 -5.04
N ILE A 508 -2.72 5.66 -4.94
CA ILE A 508 -1.68 6.68 -4.88
C ILE A 508 -1.52 7.38 -6.23
N GLY A 509 -1.37 6.62 -7.32
CA GLY A 509 -1.19 7.15 -8.67
C GLY A 509 -2.36 8.03 -9.11
N PRO A 510 -3.61 7.57 -8.99
CA PRO A 510 -4.81 8.38 -9.19
C PRO A 510 -4.86 9.68 -8.41
N ALA A 511 -4.73 9.61 -7.08
CA ALA A 511 -4.87 10.77 -6.21
C ALA A 511 -3.88 11.87 -6.60
N LEU A 512 -2.65 11.44 -6.90
CA LEU A 512 -1.57 12.30 -7.28
C LEU A 512 -1.76 12.93 -8.67
N LEU A 513 -2.08 12.14 -9.70
CA LEU A 513 -2.30 12.67 -11.05
C LEU A 513 -3.53 13.58 -11.11
N ASN A 514 -4.56 13.31 -10.32
CA ASN A 514 -5.71 14.20 -10.18
C ASN A 514 -5.34 15.50 -9.46
N ALA A 515 -4.53 15.44 -8.40
CA ALA A 515 -4.04 16.64 -7.73
C ALA A 515 -3.19 17.48 -8.69
N THR A 516 -2.38 16.83 -9.53
CA THR A 516 -1.64 17.47 -10.62
C THR A 516 -2.55 18.14 -11.64
N GLY A 517 -3.59 17.46 -12.12
CA GLY A 517 -4.55 18.04 -13.06
C GLY A 517 -5.33 19.22 -12.46
N GLY A 518 -5.76 19.10 -11.20
CA GLY A 518 -6.46 20.17 -10.48
C GLY A 518 -5.61 21.42 -10.29
N LEU A 519 -4.34 21.24 -9.89
CA LEU A 519 -3.36 22.32 -9.78
C LEU A 519 -3.08 22.96 -11.15
N ALA A 520 -2.89 22.15 -12.18
CA ALA A 520 -2.65 22.64 -13.52
C ALA A 520 -3.84 23.48 -14.04
N LYS A 521 -5.07 23.08 -13.70
CA LYS A 521 -6.29 23.84 -13.99
C LYS A 521 -6.33 25.18 -13.25
N SER A 522 -6.02 25.19 -11.95
CA SER A 522 -6.10 26.41 -11.14
C SER A 522 -5.07 27.47 -11.55
N ILE A 523 -3.95 27.04 -12.14
CA ILE A 523 -2.84 27.90 -12.58
C ILE A 523 -2.87 28.14 -14.11
N ASN A 524 -3.89 27.64 -14.83
CA ASN A 524 -4.01 27.70 -16.28
C ASN A 524 -2.72 27.24 -17.02
N SER A 525 -2.20 26.08 -16.58
CA SER A 525 -0.97 25.50 -17.10
C SER A 525 -1.22 24.77 -18.42
N PRO A 526 -0.32 24.90 -19.42
CA PRO A 526 -0.44 24.16 -20.69
C PRO A 526 -0.30 22.64 -20.51
N LEU A 527 0.16 22.21 -19.33
CA LEU A 527 0.33 20.81 -18.96
C LEU A 527 -0.86 20.24 -18.20
N ALA A 528 -2.00 20.94 -18.13
CA ALA A 528 -3.25 20.41 -17.59
C ALA A 528 -3.64 19.02 -18.12
N PRO A 529 -3.39 18.67 -19.40
CA PRO A 529 -3.69 17.33 -19.91
C PRO A 529 -2.88 16.20 -19.27
N ILE A 530 -1.77 16.45 -18.55
CA ILE A 530 -1.03 15.40 -17.83
C ILE A 530 -1.91 14.73 -16.78
N GLY A 531 -2.82 15.49 -16.15
CA GLY A 531 -3.81 14.93 -15.22
C GLY A 531 -4.72 13.87 -15.87
N ASN A 532 -4.85 13.86 -17.20
CA ASN A 532 -5.64 12.86 -17.90
C ASN A 532 -5.06 11.45 -17.83
N LEU A 533 -3.76 11.32 -17.53
CA LEU A 533 -3.15 10.02 -17.24
C LEU A 533 -3.82 9.31 -16.07
N ALA A 534 -4.42 10.05 -15.12
CA ALA A 534 -5.16 9.48 -14.01
C ALA A 534 -6.25 8.53 -14.51
N ARG A 535 -6.99 8.89 -15.57
CA ARG A 535 -8.16 8.13 -16.07
C ARG A 535 -7.82 6.78 -16.66
N PHE A 536 -6.57 6.61 -17.10
CA PHE A 536 -6.06 5.35 -17.61
C PHE A 536 -5.59 4.41 -16.48
N LEU A 537 -5.64 4.85 -15.23
CA LEU A 537 -5.39 3.99 -14.08
C LEU A 537 -6.66 3.24 -13.67
N PRO A 538 -6.53 1.99 -13.16
CA PRO A 538 -7.68 1.11 -12.97
C PRO A 538 -8.77 1.68 -12.07
N LEU A 539 -8.42 2.37 -10.97
CA LEU A 539 -9.42 2.93 -10.05
C LEU A 539 -10.15 4.15 -10.63
N GLU A 540 -9.47 4.95 -11.44
CA GLU A 540 -9.96 6.24 -11.93
C GLU A 540 -10.77 6.15 -13.20
N GLY A 541 -10.37 5.25 -14.10
CA GLY A 541 -11.26 4.83 -15.17
C GLY A 541 -12.60 4.45 -14.53
N ALA A 542 -12.56 3.68 -13.44
CA ALA A 542 -13.72 3.17 -12.73
C ALA A 542 -14.42 4.16 -11.77
N LYS A 543 -14.36 5.48 -11.98
CA LYS A 543 -15.18 6.46 -11.23
C LYS A 543 -16.67 6.30 -11.56
N PHE A 544 -17.27 5.21 -11.07
CA PHE A 544 -18.62 4.71 -11.30
C PHE A 544 -19.70 5.33 -10.41
N TYR A 545 -19.40 6.40 -9.68
CA TYR A 545 -20.23 6.75 -8.52
C TYR A 545 -21.22 7.85 -8.82
N TYR A 546 -20.96 8.63 -9.87
CA TYR A 546 -21.88 9.67 -10.29
C TYR A 546 -22.97 9.02 -11.16
N PRO A 547 -24.23 9.07 -10.72
CA PRO A 547 -25.37 8.62 -11.49
C PRO A 547 -25.44 9.46 -12.76
N SER A 548 -25.97 8.82 -13.80
CA SER A 548 -26.03 9.30 -15.17
C SER A 548 -26.51 10.75 -15.28
N LEU A 549 -25.55 11.68 -15.28
CA LEU A 549 -25.54 12.68 -16.33
C LEU A 549 -25.05 11.93 -17.57
N GLU A 550 -25.85 11.91 -18.63
CA GLU A 550 -25.47 11.36 -19.92
C GLU A 550 -24.20 12.10 -20.39
N MET A 551 -23.04 11.58 -20.02
CA MET A 551 -21.76 12.07 -20.49
C MET A 551 -21.31 11.17 -21.63
N PRO A 552 -20.78 11.75 -22.72
CA PRO A 552 -20.24 10.96 -23.81
C PRO A 552 -19.10 10.07 -23.31
N PHE A 553 -18.78 9.03 -24.08
CA PHE A 553 -17.78 8.02 -23.70
C PHE A 553 -16.47 8.66 -23.22
N ILE A 554 -16.05 9.70 -23.94
CA ILE A 554 -14.96 10.63 -23.63
C ILE A 554 -15.45 12.03 -24.01
N ASP A 555 -15.24 13.00 -23.13
CA ASP A 555 -15.42 14.42 -23.35
C ASP A 555 -14.14 15.18 -22.97
N PHE A 556 -13.97 16.43 -23.41
CA PHE A 556 -12.87 17.29 -22.98
C PHE A 556 -13.43 18.66 -22.60
N ASP A 557 -13.07 19.15 -21.42
CA ASP A 557 -13.39 20.52 -21.05
C ASP A 557 -12.47 21.53 -21.78
N ASP A 558 -12.81 22.82 -21.68
CA ASP A 558 -12.04 23.91 -22.29
C ASP A 558 -10.58 23.98 -21.78
N SER A 559 -10.29 23.38 -20.63
CA SER A 559 -8.94 23.27 -20.08
C SER A 559 -8.16 22.03 -20.58
N GLY A 560 -8.72 21.27 -21.53
CA GLY A 560 -8.13 20.05 -22.07
C GLY A 560 -8.13 18.88 -21.07
N ILE A 561 -8.86 19.01 -19.96
CA ILE A 561 -9.08 17.95 -18.99
C ILE A 561 -10.19 17.09 -19.55
N MET A 562 -9.87 15.81 -19.73
CA MET A 562 -10.82 14.85 -20.28
C MET A 562 -12.04 14.75 -19.32
N HIS A 563 -13.11 14.09 -19.66
CA HIS A 563 -14.16 13.62 -18.75
C HIS A 563 -14.56 12.26 -19.32
N VAL A 564 -14.62 11.24 -18.46
CA VAL A 564 -14.77 9.86 -18.95
C VAL A 564 -16.04 9.25 -18.39
N SER A 565 -16.74 8.53 -19.25
CA SER A 565 -17.91 7.76 -18.87
C SER A 565 -17.53 6.60 -17.95
N ALA A 566 -18.54 6.10 -17.24
CA ALA A 566 -18.48 4.85 -16.49
C ALA A 566 -17.93 3.69 -17.36
N GLU A 567 -18.45 3.54 -18.57
CA GLU A 567 -18.10 2.42 -19.46
C GLU A 567 -16.62 2.41 -19.83
N PHE A 568 -16.05 3.60 -20.12
CA PHE A 568 -14.62 3.77 -20.35
C PHE A 568 -13.79 3.18 -19.20
N GLY A 569 -14.27 3.36 -17.96
CA GLY A 569 -13.64 2.82 -16.78
C GLY A 569 -13.55 1.32 -16.66
N ILE A 570 -14.65 0.63 -16.93
CA ILE A 570 -14.69 -0.83 -16.96
C ILE A 570 -13.75 -1.32 -18.04
N VAL A 571 -13.73 -0.66 -19.20
CA VAL A 571 -12.81 -1.01 -20.30
C VAL A 571 -11.35 -0.87 -19.86
N VAL A 572 -10.98 0.25 -19.23
CA VAL A 572 -9.61 0.46 -18.71
C VAL A 572 -9.25 -0.60 -17.65
N ALA A 573 -10.12 -0.85 -16.68
CA ALA A 573 -9.89 -1.87 -15.66
C ALA A 573 -9.79 -3.28 -16.26
N ALA A 574 -10.58 -3.59 -17.29
CA ALA A 574 -10.54 -4.86 -18.02
C ALA A 574 -9.24 -5.01 -18.80
N LEU A 575 -8.74 -3.94 -19.40
CA LEU A 575 -7.47 -3.92 -20.13
C LEU A 575 -6.29 -4.20 -19.17
N TRP A 576 -6.26 -3.55 -18.01
CA TRP A 576 -5.28 -3.82 -16.95
C TRP A 576 -5.37 -5.26 -16.43
N ALA A 577 -6.58 -5.75 -16.16
CA ALA A 577 -6.82 -7.12 -15.72
C ALA A 577 -6.33 -8.15 -16.75
N LEU A 578 -6.64 -7.92 -18.03
CA LEU A 578 -6.25 -8.78 -19.15
C LEU A 578 -4.73 -8.79 -19.30
N ILE A 579 -4.07 -7.63 -19.36
CA ILE A 579 -2.61 -7.53 -19.49
C ILE A 579 -1.94 -8.27 -18.33
N ALA A 580 -2.35 -8.01 -17.09
CA ALA A 580 -1.74 -8.62 -15.92
C ALA A 580 -1.93 -10.15 -15.91
N ALA A 581 -3.14 -10.64 -16.17
CA ALA A 581 -3.45 -12.07 -16.17
C ALA A 581 -2.78 -12.82 -17.33
N VAL A 582 -2.80 -12.27 -18.55
CA VAL A 582 -2.18 -12.88 -19.73
C VAL A 582 -0.66 -12.90 -19.58
N THR A 583 -0.05 -11.81 -19.12
CA THR A 583 1.41 -11.76 -18.91
C THR A 583 1.82 -12.75 -17.83
N TRP A 584 1.07 -12.82 -16.72
CA TRP A 584 1.30 -13.84 -15.69
C TRP A 584 1.19 -15.26 -16.27
N PHE A 585 0.11 -15.55 -17.00
CA PHE A 585 -0.11 -16.84 -17.64
C PHE A 585 1.06 -17.24 -18.55
N ILE A 586 1.53 -16.33 -19.41
CA ILE A 586 2.66 -16.58 -20.31
C ILE A 586 3.95 -16.83 -19.52
N THR A 587 4.22 -16.02 -18.50
CA THR A 587 5.46 -16.14 -17.71
C THR A 587 5.54 -17.44 -16.91
N ASP A 588 4.45 -17.87 -16.26
CA ASP A 588 4.44 -19.09 -15.45
C ASP A 588 4.28 -20.38 -16.28
N THR A 589 3.72 -20.30 -17.49
CA THR A 589 3.67 -21.45 -18.40
C THR A 589 4.98 -21.68 -19.14
N ARG A 590 5.77 -20.63 -19.43
CA ARG A 590 6.99 -20.73 -20.25
C ARG A 590 8.31 -20.73 -19.47
N ARG A 591 8.40 -20.08 -18.30
CA ARG A 591 9.68 -20.00 -17.55
C ARG A 591 9.89 -21.20 -16.63
N ALA A 592 11.14 -21.62 -16.47
CA ALA A 592 11.51 -22.54 -15.39
C ALA A 592 11.28 -21.86 -14.03
N ILE A 593 10.68 -22.58 -13.08
CA ILE A 593 10.52 -22.11 -11.71
C ILE A 593 11.81 -22.52 -10.98
N THR A 594 12.77 -21.61 -10.92
CA THR A 594 13.99 -21.83 -10.16
C THR A 594 13.75 -21.42 -8.70
N THR A 595 14.03 -22.34 -7.77
CA THR A 595 14.12 -22.02 -6.34
C THR A 595 15.50 -21.43 -6.08
N HIS A 596 15.57 -20.16 -5.68
CA HIS A 596 16.77 -19.55 -5.11
C HIS A 596 16.59 -19.33 -3.62
#